data_AF-A0A1C5NYB3-F1
#
_entry.id   AF-A0A1C5NYB3-F1
#
_cell.length_a   1.000
_cell.length_b   1.000
_cell.length_c   1.000
_cell.angle_alpha   90.00
_cell.angle_beta   90.00
_cell.angle_gamma   90.00
#
_symmetry.space_group_name_H-M   'P 1'
#
loop_
_entity.id
_entity.type
_entity.pdbx_description
1 polymer ?
#
loop_
_entity_poly.entity_id
_entity_poly.type
_entity_poly.pdbx_seq_one_letter_code
_entity_poly.pdbx_strand_id
1 'polypeptide(L)' 'MKWMIASDIHGSAYYCRKLLEAYEKEEAERLLLLGDILYHGPRNDLPEGYAPKEVIELLNARKNDIYCVRGQL' A
#
# COMPACT_ATOMS: atom_id res chain seq x y z
N MET A 1 -4.18 -17.32 11.71
CA MET A 1 -4.78 -16.41 10.73
C MET A 1 -4.69 -14.97 11.21
N LYS A 2 -3.60 -14.29 10.84
CA LYS A 2 -3.38 -12.86 11.14
C LYS A 2 -3.56 -12.04 9.86
N TRP A 3 -4.37 -10.99 9.93
CA TRP A 3 -4.60 -10.05 8.84
C TRP A 3 -4.01 -8.70 9.18
N MET A 4 -3.39 -8.06 8.19
CA MET A 4 -2.99 -6.65 8.26
C MET A 4 -3.91 -5.84 7.36
N ILE A 5 -4.34 -4.68 7.84
CA ILE A 5 -5.23 -3.76 7.11
C ILE A 5 -4.49 -2.43 6.97
N ALA A 6 -4.48 -1.88 5.76
CA ALA A 6 -3.89 -0.58 5.46
C ALA A 6 -4.72 0.17 4.40
N SER A 7 -4.49 1.47 4.28
CA SER A 7 -5.22 2.37 3.39
C SER A 7 -4.33 3.56 3.02
N ASP A 8 -4.73 4.32 1.98
CA ASP A 8 -4.23 5.67 1.70
C ASP A 8 -2.71 5.76 1.49
N ILE A 9 -2.13 4.80 0.75
CA ILE A 9 -0.69 4.81 0.40
C ILE A 9 -0.36 6.01 -0.49
N HIS A 10 -1.30 6.44 -1.34
CA HIS A 10 -1.23 7.65 -2.17
C HIS A 10 0.06 7.77 -3.01
N GLY A 11 0.62 6.64 -3.44
CA GLY A 11 1.82 6.56 -4.27
C GLY A 11 3.13 6.73 -3.50
N SER A 12 3.13 6.76 -2.17
CA SER A 12 4.36 6.80 -1.36
C SER A 12 5.06 5.45 -1.34
N ALA A 13 6.20 5.34 -2.02
CA ALA A 13 7.05 4.16 -1.93
C ALA A 13 7.69 4.03 -0.54
N TYR A 14 7.97 5.15 0.12
CA TYR A 14 8.51 5.16 1.48
C TYR A 14 7.56 4.49 2.48
N TYR A 15 6.30 4.92 2.54
CA TYR A 15 5.31 4.33 3.44
C TYR A 15 4.90 2.92 3.00
N CYS A 16 4.89 2.63 1.69
CA CYS A 16 4.69 1.27 1.20
C CYS A 16 5.77 0.30 1.70
N ARG A 17 7.05 0.68 1.68
CA ARG A 17 8.13 -0.18 2.22
C ARG A 17 7.96 -0.42 3.72
N LYS A 18 7.68 0.63 4.50
CA LYS A 18 7.40 0.51 5.94
C LYS A 18 6.20 -0.40 6.24
N LEU A 19 5.13 -0.29 5.45
CA LEU A 19 3.98 -1.19 5.55
C LEU A 19 4.40 -2.65 5.31
N LEU A 20 5.20 -2.92 4.28
CA LEU A 20 5.65 -4.28 3.96
C LEU A 20 6.63 -4.81 5.01
N GLU A 21 7.52 -3.98 5.55
CA GLU A 21 8.40 -4.34 6.68
C GLU A 21 7.56 -4.72 7.92
N ALA A 22 6.52 -3.95 8.23
CA ALA A 22 5.59 -4.28 9.31
C ALA A 22 4.82 -5.56 9.02
N TYR A 23 4.37 -5.75 7.78
CA TYR A 23 3.67 -6.96 7.34
C TYR A 23 4.51 -8.23 7.56
N GLU A 24 5.80 -8.18 7.21
CA GLU A 24 6.75 -9.26 7.44
C GLU A 24 7.05 -9.47 8.93
N LYS A 25 7.36 -8.39 9.65
CA LYS A 25 7.67 -8.45 11.08
C LYS A 25 6.53 -9.04 11.91
N GLU A 26 5.29 -8.70 11.55
CA GLU A 26 4.11 -9.21 12.22
C GLU A 26 3.73 -10.61 11.77
N GLU A 27 4.43 -11.21 10.79
CA GLU A 27 4.09 -12.52 10.22
C GLU A 27 2.61 -12.59 9.81
N ALA A 28 2.10 -11.52 9.21
CA ALA A 28 0.72 -11.49 8.74
C ALA A 28 0.58 -12.41 7.51
N GLU A 29 -0.57 -13.08 7.42
CA GLU A 29 -0.85 -14.07 6.37
C GLU A 29 -1.57 -13.43 5.18
N ARG A 30 -2.28 -12.33 5.39
CA ARG A 30 -3.04 -11.59 4.38
C ARG A 30 -2.95 -10.08 4.61
N LEU A 31 -2.87 -9.32 3.53
CA LEU A 31 -2.89 -7.86 3.53
C LEU A 31 -4.16 -7.36 2.84
N LEU A 32 -5.01 -6.61 3.55
CA LEU A 32 -6.19 -5.96 3.00
C LEU A 32 -5.91 -4.46 2.80
N LEU A 33 -5.97 -4.01 1.55
CA LEU A 33 -5.81 -2.61 1.17
C LEU A 33 -7.18 -1.96 0.89
N LEU A 34 -7.48 -0.86 1.58
CA LEU A 34 -8.78 -0.18 1.53
C LEU A 34 -8.90 0.91 0.47
N GLY A 35 -7.95 0.99 -0.47
CA GLY A 35 -7.99 1.91 -1.60
C GLY A 35 -6.88 2.96 -1.57
N ASP A 36 -6.98 3.90 -2.51
CA ASP A 36 -6.13 5.09 -2.62
C ASP A 36 -4.63 4.78 -2.60
N ILE A 37 -4.22 3.85 -3.47
CA ILE A 37 -2.89 3.26 -3.47
C ILE A 37 -1.86 4.13 -4.21
N LEU A 38 -2.21 4.68 -5.38
CA LEU A 38 -1.24 5.24 -6.32
C LEU A 38 -1.37 6.76 -6.53
N TYR A 39 -2.60 7.24 -6.70
CA TYR A 39 -2.85 8.65 -6.95
C TYR A 39 -2.86 9.40 -5.62
N HIS A 40 -2.16 10.53 -5.54
CA HIS A 40 -2.10 11.33 -4.31
C HIS A 40 -3.41 12.07 -4.02
N GLY A 41 -4.24 12.31 -5.05
CA GLY A 41 -5.48 13.06 -4.92
C GLY A 41 -5.29 14.56 -5.19
N PRO A 42 -6.23 15.23 -5.87
CA PRO A 42 -6.04 16.61 -6.36
C PRO A 42 -6.00 17.67 -5.24
N ARG A 43 -6.39 17.28 -4.02
CA ARG A 43 -6.44 18.15 -2.84
C ARG A 43 -5.27 17.94 -1.87
N ASN A 44 -4.41 16.98 -2.15
CA ASN A 44 -3.32 16.58 -1.25
C ASN A 44 -1.98 16.97 -1.87
N ASP A 45 -1.05 17.41 -1.03
CA ASP A 45 0.35 17.52 -1.42
C ASP A 45 0.92 16.13 -1.79
N LEU A 46 2.05 16.11 -2.50
CA LEU A 46 2.74 14.86 -2.78
C LEU A 46 3.25 14.27 -1.45
N PRO A 47 2.94 12.99 -1.16
CA PRO A 47 3.44 12.37 0.05
C PRO A 47 4.97 12.16 -0.03
N GLU A 48 5.59 11.97 1.13
CA GLU A 48 7.00 11.63 1.22
C GLU A 48 7.33 10.41 0.35
N GLY A 49 8.35 10.51 -0.49
CA GLY A 49 8.74 9.41 -1.39
C GLY A 49 7.69 9.04 -2.42
N TYR A 50 6.93 10.02 -2.95
CA TYR A 50 5.98 9.79 -4.03
C TYR A 50 6.64 9.18 -5.28
N ALA A 51 6.42 7.88 -5.48
CA ALA A 51 6.93 7.09 -6.60
C ALA A 51 5.94 5.96 -6.94
N PRO A 52 4.80 6.27 -7.59
CA PRO A 52 3.73 5.28 -7.83
C PRO A 52 4.19 4.02 -8.58
N LYS A 53 5.15 4.14 -9.50
CA LYS A 53 5.70 2.98 -10.23
C LYS A 53 6.41 1.99 -9.30
N GLU A 54 7.14 2.49 -8.31
CA GLU A 54 7.80 1.65 -7.32
C GLU A 54 6.77 0.98 -6.41
N VAL A 55 5.70 1.69 -6.02
CA VAL A 55 4.57 1.09 -5.27
C VAL A 55 3.94 -0.08 -6.05
N ILE A 56 3.76 0.07 -7.37
CA ILE A 56 3.26 -1.02 -8.23
C ILE A 56 4.19 -2.24 -8.15
N GLU A 57 5.51 -2.05 -8.29
CA GLU A 57 6.49 -3.14 -8.23
C GLU A 57 6.48 -3.84 -6.86
N LEU A 58 6.50 -3.07 -5.76
CA LEU A 58 6.49 -3.57 -4.39
C LEU A 58 5.24 -4.40 -4.08
N LEU A 59 4.05 -3.90 -4.44
CA LEU A 59 2.79 -4.61 -4.17
C LEU A 59 2.62 -5.83 -5.09
N ASN A 60 3.02 -5.74 -6.36
CA ASN A 60 2.93 -6.86 -7.29
C ASN A 60 3.78 -8.06 -6.87
N ALA A 61 4.92 -7.83 -6.22
CA ALA A 61 5.76 -8.90 -5.66
C ALA A 61 5.00 -9.77 -4.63
N ARG A 62 3.92 -9.25 -4.03
CA ARG A 62 3.09 -9.92 -3.03
C ARG A 62 1.62 -10.06 -3.44
N LYS A 63 1.31 -9.97 -4.74
CA LYS A 63 -0.08 -9.94 -5.25
C LYS A 63 -0.96 -11.09 -4.79
N ASN A 64 -0.39 -12.25 -4.47
CA ASN A 64 -1.14 -13.43 -4.04
C ASN A 64 -1.63 -13.33 -2.58
N ASP A 65 -1.05 -12.44 -1.79
CA ASP A 65 -1.37 -12.26 -0.37
C ASP A 65 -2.32 -11.06 -0.15
N ILE A 66 -2.52 -10.25 -1.19
CA ILE A 66 -3.21 -8.96 -1.13
C ILE A 66 -4.66 -9.10 -1.59
N TYR A 67 -5.56 -8.62 -0.74
CA TYR A 67 -6.91 -8.23 -1.14
C TYR A 67 -6.98 -6.71 -1.21
N CYS A 68 -7.66 -6.18 -2.23
CA CYS A 68 -7.79 -4.74 -2.41
C CYS A 68 -9.22 -4.38 -2.80
N VAL A 69 -9.74 -3.31 -2.22
CA VAL A 69 -10.97 -2.65 -2.68
C VAL A 69 -10.63 -1.32 -3.33
N ARG A 70 -11.52 -0.84 -4.20
CA ARG A 70 -11.33 0.44 -4.88
C ARG A 70 -11.52 1.59 -3.89
N GLY A 71 -10.58 2.54 -3.89
CA GLY A 71 -10.72 3.79 -3.16
C GLY A 71 -11.53 4.85 -3.91
N GLN A 72 -11.38 6.11 -3.50
CA GLN A 72 -12.10 7.24 -4.09
C GLN A 72 -11.43 7.70 -5.41
N LEU A 73 -12.25 8.08 -6.38
CA LEU A 73 -11.81 8.63 -7.68
C LEU A 73 -11.53 10.13 -7.57
#